data_AF-A0A645JJZ1-F1
#
_entry.id   AF-A0A645JJZ1-F1
#
_cell.length_a   1.000
_cell.length_b   1.000
_cell.length_c   1.000
_cell.angle_alpha   90.00
_cell.angle_beta   90.00
_cell.angle_gamma   90.00
#
_symmetry.space_group_name_H-M   'P 1'
#
loop_
_entity.id
_entity.type
_entity.pdbx_description
1 polymer ?
#
loop_
_entity_poly.entity_id
_entity_poly.type
_entity_poly.pdbx_seq_one_letter_code
_entity_poly.pdbx_strand_id
1 'polypeptide(L)' 'MALSLAGANVAAQQARRITLTGAPDDVNTMEAPALVAPKEDTVAVAGAVTRITLPPHSLTVLRVKAE' A
#
# COMPACT_ATOMS: atom_id res chain seq x y z
N MET A 1 -11.42 -1.85 1.62
CA MET A 1 -11.39 -3.16 0.92
C MET A 1 -11.03 -4.26 1.91
N ALA A 2 -11.53 -5.49 1.74
CA ALA A 2 -11.10 -6.64 2.55
C ALA A 2 -10.01 -7.41 1.79
N LEU A 3 -8.85 -7.59 2.43
CA LEU A 3 -7.76 -8.45 1.95
C LEU A 3 -7.91 -9.81 2.63
N SER A 4 -8.17 -10.85 1.84
CA SER A 4 -8.20 -12.24 2.29
C SER A 4 -6.94 -12.94 1.80
N LEU A 5 -6.14 -13.44 2.74
CA LEU A 5 -4.91 -14.21 2.53
C LEU A 5 -5.14 -15.68 2.92
N ALA A 6 -6.38 -16.17 2.84
CA ALA A 6 -6.74 -17.53 3.21
C ALA A 6 -5.87 -18.56 2.46
N GLY A 7 -5.15 -19.39 3.21
CA GLY A 7 -4.20 -20.38 2.68
C GLY A 7 -2.73 -19.94 2.74
N ALA A 8 -2.45 -18.63 2.90
CA ALA A 8 -1.14 -18.16 3.33
C ALA A 8 -1.11 -18.16 4.86
N ASN A 9 -0.12 -18.83 5.44
CA ASN A 9 0.09 -18.83 6.89
C ASN A 9 0.60 -17.44 7.33
N VAL A 10 -0.31 -16.54 7.66
CA VAL A 10 -0.01 -15.13 7.94
C VAL A 10 -0.48 -14.78 9.34
N ALA A 11 0.49 -14.54 10.23
CA ALA A 11 0.25 -13.99 11.57
C ALA A 11 0.09 -12.46 11.53
N ALA A 12 -0.40 -11.90 12.64
CA ALA A 12 -0.52 -10.46 12.81
C ALA A 12 0.87 -9.80 12.79
N GLN A 13 1.07 -8.79 11.93
CA GLN A 13 2.38 -8.17 11.71
C GLN A 13 2.27 -6.73 11.18
N GLN A 14 3.35 -5.98 11.30
CA GLN A 14 3.53 -4.72 10.57
C GLN A 14 4.12 -5.01 9.19
N ALA A 15 3.28 -4.93 8.16
CA ALA A 15 3.70 -5.11 6.78
C ALA A 15 4.21 -3.78 6.19
N ARG A 16 5.15 -3.86 5.24
CA ARG A 16 5.61 -2.67 4.50
C ARG A 16 4.61 -2.36 3.41
N ARG A 17 4.21 -1.09 3.30
CA ARG A 17 3.33 -0.58 2.27
C ARG A 17 4.06 0.49 1.47
N ILE A 18 3.90 0.44 0.16
CA ILE A 18 4.43 1.41 -0.78
C ILE A 18 3.26 1.92 -1.59
N THR A 19 2.96 3.22 -1.52
CA THR A 19 1.82 3.82 -2.20
C THR A 19 2.27 4.96 -3.08
N LEU A 20 1.89 4.88 -4.36
CA LEU A 20 1.95 5.97 -5.32
C LEU A 20 0.54 6.54 -5.46
N THR A 21 0.37 7.85 -5.28
CA THR A 21 -0.92 8.52 -5.36
C THR A 21 -0.74 10.00 -5.73
N GLY A 22 -1.77 10.58 -6.34
CA GLY A 22 -1.84 11.97 -6.79
C GLY A 22 -3.23 12.25 -7.37
N ALA A 23 -3.48 13.46 -7.84
CA ALA A 23 -4.65 13.74 -8.68
C ALA A 23 -4.48 13.05 -10.06
N PRO A 24 -5.57 12.74 -10.77
CA PRO A 24 -5.52 12.06 -12.07
C PRO A 24 -4.63 12.75 -13.12
N ASP A 25 -4.55 14.09 -13.06
CA ASP A 25 -3.83 14.92 -14.02
C ASP A 25 -2.47 15.42 -13.47
N ASP A 26 -2.05 14.98 -12.27
CA ASP A 26 -0.77 15.37 -11.71
C ASP A 26 0.38 14.73 -12.50
N VAL A 27 1.38 15.56 -12.85
CA VAL A 27 2.58 15.14 -13.55
C VAL A 27 3.82 15.72 -12.89
N ASN A 28 4.91 14.95 -12.88
CA ASN A 28 6.19 15.46 -12.42
C ASN A 28 6.77 16.40 -13.48
N THR A 29 7.07 17.64 -13.09
CA THR A 29 7.73 18.63 -13.95
C THR A 29 9.18 18.85 -13.50
N MET A 30 9.93 19.69 -14.21
CA MET A 30 11.29 20.03 -13.78
C MET A 30 11.30 20.84 -12.47
N GLU A 31 10.27 21.65 -12.25
CA GLU A 31 10.07 22.47 -11.06
C GLU A 31 9.60 21.64 -9.86
N ALA A 32 8.84 20.57 -10.13
CA ALA A 32 8.31 19.65 -9.13
C ALA A 32 8.52 18.18 -9.56
N PRO A 33 9.78 17.68 -9.54
CA PRO A 33 10.12 16.37 -10.10
C PRO A 33 9.63 15.19 -9.25
N ALA A 34 9.25 15.44 -8.00
CA ALA A 34 8.79 14.44 -7.04
C ALA A 34 7.36 14.74 -6.52
N LEU A 35 6.54 15.43 -7.33
CA LEU A 35 5.14 15.73 -6.99
C LEU A 35 4.33 14.44 -6.78
N VAL A 36 4.43 13.52 -7.74
CA VAL A 36 3.83 12.19 -7.69
C VAL A 36 4.97 11.17 -7.59
N ALA A 37 5.22 10.70 -6.36
CA ALA A 37 6.29 9.76 -6.06
C ALA A 37 5.81 8.67 -5.07
N PRO A 38 6.36 7.45 -5.14
CA PRO A 38 6.01 6.39 -4.18
C PRO A 38 6.44 6.79 -2.77
N LYS A 39 5.54 6.60 -1.80
CA LYS A 39 5.82 6.79 -0.37
C LYS A 39 5.76 5.45 0.34
N GLU A 40 6.69 5.24 1.25
CA GLU A 40 6.77 4.01 2.03
C GLU A 40 6.33 4.24 3.47
N ASP A 41 5.54 3.31 3.98
CA ASP A 41 5.15 3.28 5.39
C ASP A 41 4.85 1.83 5.84
N THR A 42 4.28 1.69 7.03
CA THR A 42 3.87 0.40 7.59
C THR A 42 2.37 0.35 7.78
N VAL A 43 1.78 -0.82 7.54
CA VAL A 43 0.36 -1.09 7.78
C VAL A 43 0.21 -2.34 8.65
N ALA A 44 -0.71 -2.28 9.61
CA ALA A 44 -1.06 -3.43 10.43
C ALA A 44 -1.84 -4.45 9.60
N VAL A 45 -1.34 -5.69 9.58
CA VAL A 45 -2.04 -6.86 9.05
C VAL A 45 -2.51 -7.68 10.24
N ALA A 46 -3.82 -7.90 10.37
CA ALA A 46 -4.43 -8.60 11.51
C ALA A 46 -4.35 -10.14 11.39
N GLY A 47 -3.85 -10.64 10.26
CA GLY A 47 -3.74 -12.07 9.93
C GLY A 47 -4.40 -12.39 8.61
N ALA A 48 -5.03 -13.57 8.51
CA ALA A 48 -5.62 -14.09 7.28
C ALA A 48 -6.68 -13.20 6.63
N VAL A 49 -7.39 -12.37 7.41
CA VAL A 49 -8.34 -11.38 6.89
C VAL A 49 -8.05 -10.03 7.51
N THR A 50 -7.79 -9.03 6.68
CA THR A 50 -7.48 -7.66 7.13
C THR A 50 -8.25 -6.65 6.28
N ARG A 51 -8.78 -5.59 6.93
CA ARG A 51 -9.34 -4.45 6.20
C ARG A 51 -8.26 -3.41 5.94
N ILE A 52 -8.17 -2.98 4.69
CA ILE A 52 -7.21 -1.95 4.26
C ILE A 52 -7.94 -0.82 3.56
N THR A 53 -7.55 0.40 3.89
CA THR A 53 -7.97 1.63 3.21
C THR A 53 -6.89 2.03 2.22
N LEU A 54 -7.29 2.24 0.98
CA LEU A 54 -6.42 2.67 -0.11
C LEU A 54 -6.85 4.08 -0.53
N PRO A 55 -5.91 5.01 -0.77
CA PRO A 55 -6.26 6.30 -1.33
C PRO A 55 -6.90 6.16 -2.73
N PRO A 56 -7.76 7.10 -3.15
CA PRO A 56 -8.23 7.15 -4.53
C PRO A 56 -7.05 7.39 -5.49
N HIS A 57 -7.20 6.97 -6.75
CA HIS A 57 -6.18 7.13 -7.80
C HIS A 57 -4.78 6.70 -7.35
N SER A 58 -4.70 5.52 -6.72
CA SER A 58 -3.45 5.02 -6.16
C SER A 58 -3.06 3.65 -6.69
N LEU A 59 -1.75 3.45 -6.78
CA LEU A 59 -1.12 2.14 -6.91
C LEU A 59 -0.46 1.83 -5.57
N THR A 60 -0.87 0.73 -4.94
CA THR A 60 -0.32 0.32 -3.64
C THR A 60 0.24 -1.09 -3.72
N VAL A 61 1.49 -1.27 -3.26
CA VAL A 61 2.16 -2.56 -3.09
C VAL A 61 2.25 -2.86 -1.60
N LEU A 62 1.78 -4.03 -1.19
CA LEU A 62 1.87 -4.54 0.18
C LEU A 62 2.86 -5.70 0.22
N ARG A 63 3.86 -5.60 1.10
CA ARG A 63 4.82 -6.67 1.36
C ARG A 63 4.49 -7.30 2.71
N VAL A 64 3.79 -8.44 2.65
CA VAL A 64 3.39 -9.24 3.81
C VAL A 64 4.25 -10.50 3.86
N LYS A 65 4.80 -10.83 5.03
CA LYS A 65 5.57 -12.07 5.22
C LYS A 65 4.62 -13.22 5.57
N ALA A 66 4.75 -14.33 4.85
CA ALA A 66 4.14 -15.61 5.25
C ALA A 66 5.12 -16.42 6.09
N GLU A 67 4.60 -17.27 6.97
CA GLU A 67 5.35 -18.20 7.83
C GLU A 67 5.43 -19.61 7.24
#